data_AF-A0A4R6RGV9-F1
#
_entry.id   AF-A0A4R6RGV9-F1
#
_cell.length_a   1.000
_cell.length_b   1.000
_cell.length_c   1.000
_cell.angle_alpha   90.00
_cell.angle_beta   90.00
_cell.angle_gamma   90.00
#
_symmetry.space_group_name_H-M   'P 1'
#
loop_
_entity.id
_entity.type
_entity.pdbx_description
1 polymer ?
#
loop_
_entity_poly.entity_id
_entity_poly.type
_entity_poly.pdbx_seq_one_letter_code
_entity_poly.pdbx_strand_id
1 'polypeptide(L)' 'MVMLTVLVCLSAEPARCAWVSIPGPASVMGCALGGRAVADAWAAEHPGWFVHGWRCGRRGGRS' A
#
# COMPACT_ATOMS: atom_id res chain seq x y z
N MET A 1 9.11 -12.97 2.13
CA MET A 1 8.66 -11.56 2.26
C MET A 1 7.43 -11.34 1.41
N VAL A 2 6.45 -10.63 1.95
CA VAL A 2 5.24 -10.21 1.23
C VAL A 2 5.41 -8.74 0.86
N MET A 3 4.93 -8.35 -0.32
CA MET A 3 4.86 -6.94 -0.70
C MET A 3 3.45 -6.44 -0.43
N LEU A 4 3.38 -5.23 0.11
CA LEU A 4 2.14 -4.49 0.24
C LEU A 4 2.10 -3.49 -0.92
N THR A 5 1.13 -3.65 -1.81
CA THR A 5 0.88 -2.70 -2.89
C THR A 5 -0.23 -1.77 -2.45
N VAL A 6 0.07 -0.49 -2.35
CA VAL A 6 -0.86 0.55 -1.89
C VAL A 6 -1.28 1.39 -3.10
N LEU A 7 -2.59 1.56 -3.26
CA LEU A 7 -3.16 2.51 -4.21
C LEU A 7 -3.23 3.87 -3.53
N VAL A 8 -2.48 4.82 -4.06
CA VAL A 8 -2.33 6.16 -3.50
C VAL A 8 -2.74 7.18 -4.54
N CYS A 9 -3.50 8.20 -4.14
CA CYS A 9 -3.94 9.27 -5.04
C CYS A 9 -3.40 10.61 -4.57
N LEU A 10 -3.08 11.49 -5.51
CA LEU A 10 -2.54 12.80 -5.20
C LEU A 10 -3.64 13.69 -4.59
N SER A 11 -3.33 14.38 -3.49
CA SER A 11 -4.28 15.28 -2.82
C SER A 11 -4.69 16.46 -3.70
N ALA A 12 -3.74 17.02 -4.45
CA ALA A 12 -3.98 18.12 -5.37
C ALA A 12 -4.70 17.67 -6.65
N GLU A 13 -4.65 16.38 -6.99
CA GLU A 13 -5.22 15.84 -8.22
C GLU A 13 -5.74 14.40 -7.98
N PRO A 14 -6.96 14.25 -7.42
CA PRO A 14 -7.48 12.95 -6.98
C PRO A 14 -7.72 11.97 -8.13
N ALA A 15 -7.73 12.44 -9.38
CA ALA A 15 -7.77 11.60 -10.57
C ALA A 15 -6.43 10.89 -10.86
N ARG A 16 -5.33 11.34 -10.27
CA ARG A 16 -3.99 10.75 -10.45
C ARG A 16 -3.70 9.80 -9.29
N CYS A 17 -3.95 8.51 -9.52
CA CYS A 17 -3.60 7.45 -8.60
C CYS A 17 -2.45 6.59 -9.12
N ALA A 18 -1.60 6.15 -8.22
CA ALA A 18 -0.46 5.28 -8.49
C ALA A 18 -0.46 4.08 -7.55
N TRP A 19 0.07 2.96 -8.04
CA TRP A 19 0.32 1.79 -7.21
C TRP A 19 1.77 1.83 -6.74
N VAL A 20 1.96 1.92 -5.43
CA VAL A 20 3.29 1.92 -4.80
C VAL A 20 3.46 0.61 -4.06
N SER A 21 4.59 -0.07 -4.27
CA SER A 21 4.90 -1.31 -3.55
C SER A 21 5.86 -1.00 -2.42
N ILE A 22 5.43 -1.30 -1.20
CA ILE A 22 6.23 -1.13 0.01
C ILE A 22 6.49 -2.48 0.69
N PRO A 23 7.59 -2.59 1.46
CA PRO A 23 7.87 -3.79 2.23
C PRO A 23 6.71 -4.11 3.18
N GLY A 24 6.09 -5.26 2.98
CA GLY A 24 5.03 -5.76 3.84
C GLY A 24 5.57 -6.67 4.95
N PRO A 25 4.73 -7.04 5.92
CA PRO A 25 5.10 -7.98 6.97
C PRO A 25 5.48 -9.37 6.41
N ALA A 26 6.15 -10.18 7.25
CA ALA A 26 6.82 -11.41 6.81
C ALA A 26 5.88 -12.46 6.19
N SER A 27 4.59 -12.46 6.55
CA SER A 27 3.59 -13.45 6.13
C SER A 27 2.37 -12.79 5.46
N VAL A 28 1.66 -13.56 4.62
CA VAL A 28 0.44 -13.07 3.92
C VAL A 28 -0.66 -12.74 4.93
N MET A 29 -0.81 -13.57 5.97
CA MET A 29 -1.76 -13.34 7.05
C MET A 29 -1.43 -12.05 7.83
N GLY A 30 -0.14 -11.83 8.17
CA GLY A 30 0.29 -10.59 8.81
C GLY A 30 0.04 -9.37 7.94
N CYS A 31 0.15 -9.52 6.62
CA CYS A 31 -0.14 -8.45 5.67
C CYS A 31 -1.65 -8.19 5.58
N ALA A 32 -2.49 -9.23 5.57
CA ALA A 32 -3.94 -9.05 5.57
C ALA A 32 -4.46 -8.39 6.87
N LEU A 33 -3.83 -8.67 8.01
CA LEU A 33 -4.25 -8.10 9.30
C LEU A 33 -3.64 -6.73 9.58
N GLY A 34 -2.36 -6.53 9.22
CA GLY A 34 -1.60 -5.31 9.53
C GLY A 34 -1.27 -4.42 8.34
N GLY A 35 -1.63 -4.82 7.12
CA GLY A 35 -1.28 -4.09 5.90
C GLY A 35 -1.88 -2.70 5.84
N ARG A 36 -3.07 -2.51 6.40
CA ARG A 36 -3.69 -1.18 6.53
C ARG A 36 -2.82 -0.23 7.36
N ALA A 37 -2.36 -0.67 8.53
CA ALA A 37 -1.51 0.14 9.41
C ALA A 37 -0.19 0.53 8.74
N VAL A 38 0.41 -0.38 7.97
CA VAL A 38 1.63 -0.09 7.19
C VAL A 38 1.36 0.92 6.07
N ALA A 39 0.22 0.81 5.38
CA ALA A 39 -0.18 1.77 4.36
C ALA A 39 -0.44 3.17 4.95
N ASP A 40 -1.11 3.25 6.10
CA ASP A 40 -1.38 4.51 6.78
C ASP A 40 -0.08 5.15 7.31
N ALA A 41 0.87 4.36 7.82
CA ALA A 41 2.20 4.84 8.19
C ALA A 41 2.97 5.41 6.99
N TRP A 42 2.92 4.73 5.84
CA TRP A 42 3.52 5.25 4.60
C TRP A 42 2.88 6.59 4.19
N ALA A 43 1.56 6.73 4.27
CA ALA A 43 0.91 8.00 3.92
C ALA A 43 1.23 9.14 4.89
N ALA A 44 1.49 8.84 6.16
CA ALA A 44 1.98 9.83 7.12
C ALA A 44 3.37 10.36 6.74
N GLU A 45 4.22 9.53 6.14
CA GLU A 45 5.56 9.91 5.63
C GLU A 45 5.50 10.62 4.27
N HIS A 46 4.40 10.49 3.53
CA HIS A 46 4.21 11.03 2.18
C HIS A 46 3.04 12.05 2.13
N PRO A 47 3.22 13.25 2.71
CA PRO A 47 2.20 14.30 2.68
C PRO A 47 1.85 14.68 1.25
N GLY A 48 0.56 14.74 0.95
CA GLY A 48 0.04 14.97 -0.40
C GLY A 48 -0.39 13.71 -1.14
N TRP A 49 -0.22 12.53 -0.54
CA TRP A 49 -0.75 11.27 -1.05
C TRP A 49 -1.78 10.69 -0.08
N PHE A 50 -2.90 10.22 -0.62
CA PHE A 50 -3.95 9.57 0.17
C PHE A 50 -4.09 8.10 -0.21
N VAL A 51 -4.13 7.22 0.79
CA VAL A 51 -4.36 5.78 0.59
C VAL A 51 -5.82 5.54 0.23
N HIS A 52 -6.06 5.13 -1.01
CA HIS A 52 -7.36 4.73 -1.50
C HIS A 52 -7.62 3.23 -1.29
N GLY A 53 -6.56 2.42 -1.26
CA GLY A 53 -6.67 0.98 -1.05
C GLY A 53 -5.30 0.33 -0.87
N TRP A 54 -5.29 -0.93 -0.48
CA TRP A 54 -4.08 -1.72 -0.33
C TRP A 54 -4.35 -3.18 -0.70
N ARG A 55 -3.31 -3.87 -1.14
CA ARG A 55 -3.34 -5.29 -1.50
C ARG A 55 -2.07 -5.96 -1.02
N CYS A 56 -2.22 -7.16 -0.49
CA CYS A 56 -1.09 -8.00 -0.10
C CYS A 56 -0.81 -9.01 -1.18
N GLY A 57 0.38 -8.93 -1.76
CA GLY A 57 0.84 -9.84 -2.80
C GLY A 57 2.15 -10.48 -2.41
N ARG A 58 2.31 -11.76 -2.72
CA ARG A 58 3.67 -12.30 -2.87
C ARG A 58 4.31 -11.58 -4.04
N ARG A 59 5.59 -11.17 -3.91
CA ARG A 59 6.34 -10.52 -4.99
C ARG A 59 6.22 -11.35 -6.27
N GLY A 60 5.48 -10.86 -7.27
CA GLY A 60 5.22 -11.55 -8.55
C GLY A 60 3.82 -12.17 -8.75
N GLY A 61 2.90 -12.06 -7.79
CA GLY A 61 1.52 -12.55 -7.94
C GLY A 61 0.65 -11.60 -8.76
N ARG A 62 0.64 -11.78 -10.09
CA ARG A 62 -0.42 -11.28 -10.97
C ARG A 62 -1.66 -12.17 -10.76
N SER A 63 -2.71 -11.63 -10.15
CA SER A 63 -4.09 -12.11 -10.30
C SER A 63 -5.02 -10.92 -10.35
#